data_AF-T1CHT3-F1
#
_entry.id   AF-T1CHT3-F1
#
_cell.length_a   1.000
_cell.length_b   1.000
_cell.length_c   1.000
_cell.angle_alpha   90.00
_cell.angle_beta   90.00
_cell.angle_gamma   90.00
#
_symmetry.space_group_name_H-M   'P 1'
#
loop_
_entity.id
_entity.type
_entity.pdbx_description
1 polymer ?
#
loop_
_entity_poly.entity_id
_entity_poly.type
_entity_poly.pdbx_seq_one_letter_code
_entity_poly.pdbx_strand_id
1 'polypeptide(L)'
;AIAFHIGPIPVHWYGLMYLGGFIAAWLLGEHRRKQGRLPVSRDGFADLLFFGMLGVILGGRIGYIVFYNLPLYMAHPLQMFALWDGGMSFHGGLLG
;
A
#
# COMPACT_ATOMS: atom_id res chain seq x y z
N ALA A 1 -3.29 16.45 -3.31
CA ALA A 1 -4.10 17.00 -4.41
C ALA A 1 -4.92 15.88 -5.08
N ILE A 2 -6.15 16.20 -5.48
CA ILE A 2 -7.00 15.30 -6.27
C ILE A 2 -6.54 15.39 -7.74
N ALA A 3 -6.42 14.25 -8.42
CA ALA A 3 -6.08 14.18 -9.84
C ALA A 3 -7.35 14.28 -10.69
N PHE A 4 -8.34 13.43 -10.41
CA PHE A 4 -9.64 13.43 -11.06
C PHE A 4 -10.66 12.70 -10.18
N HIS A 5 -11.94 12.74 -10.56
CA HIS A 5 -13.01 12.01 -9.88
C HIS A 5 -13.54 10.88 -10.76
N ILE A 6 -13.84 9.73 -10.17
CA ILE A 6 -14.60 8.65 -10.80
C ILE A 6 -15.95 8.60 -10.08
N GLY A 7 -16.96 9.29 -10.63
CA GLY A 7 -18.23 9.49 -9.94
C GLY A 7 -18.02 10.20 -8.59
N PRO A 8 -18.51 9.64 -7.45
CA PRO A 8 -18.32 10.23 -6.12
C PRO A 8 -16.93 9.98 -5.52
N ILE A 9 -16.05 9.21 -6.17
CA ILE A 9 -14.76 8.77 -5.60
C ILE A 9 -13.64 9.69 -6.10
N PRO A 10 -12.98 10.46 -5.21
CA PRO A 10 -11.81 11.24 -5.59
C PRO A 10 -10.59 10.34 -5.78
N VAL A 11 -9.94 10.44 -6.93
CA VAL A 11 -8.64 9.79 -7.20
C VAL A 11 -7.54 10.79 -6.92
N HIS A 12 -6.67 10.47 -5.97
CA HIS A 12 -5.60 11.37 -5.54
C HIS A 12 -4.28 11.10 -6.28
N TRP A 13 -3.50 12.16 -6.51
CA TRP A 13 -2.17 12.05 -7.15
C TRP A 13 -1.22 11.11 -6.40
N TYR A 14 -1.25 11.09 -5.07
CA TYR A 14 -0.39 10.19 -4.30
C TYR A 14 -0.72 8.72 -4.58
N GLY A 15 -2.00 8.37 -4.80
CA GLY A 15 -2.42 7.02 -5.17
C GLY A 15 -1.89 6.61 -6.54
N LEU A 16 -1.93 7.54 -7.50
CA LEU A 16 -1.34 7.34 -8.83
C LEU A 16 0.17 7.16 -8.76
N MET A 17 0.87 7.90 -7.89
CA MET A 17 2.30 7.73 -7.69
C MET A 17 2.64 6.38 -7.06
N TYR A 18 1.85 5.89 -6.10
CA TYR A 18 2.02 4.53 -5.59
C TYR A 18 1.83 3.49 -6.69
N LEU A 19 0.76 3.60 -7.48
CA LEU A 19 0.52 2.69 -8.60
C LEU A 19 1.69 2.71 -9.60
N GLY A 20 2.19 3.89 -9.95
CA GLY A 20 3.35 4.06 -10.82
C GLY A 20 4.62 3.40 -10.23
N GLY A 21 4.86 3.56 -8.94
CA GLY A 21 5.96 2.91 -8.22
C GLY A 21 5.89 1.38 -8.28
N PHE A 22 4.71 0.81 -8.05
CA PHE A 22 4.51 -0.65 -8.14
C PHE A 22 4.66 -1.17 -9.57
N ILE A 23 4.13 -0.46 -10.57
CA ILE A 23 4.32 -0.82 -11.98
C ILE A 23 5.81 -0.79 -12.34
N ALA A 24 6.55 0.25 -11.91
CA ALA A 24 7.98 0.35 -12.15
C ALA A 24 8.75 -0.80 -11.48
N ALA A 25 8.41 -1.15 -10.23
CA ALA A 25 9.00 -2.28 -9.51
C ALA A 25 8.74 -3.61 -10.23
N TRP A 26 7.51 -3.83 -10.71
CA TRP A 26 7.15 -5.00 -11.49
C TRP A 26 7.97 -5.10 -12.78
N LEU A 27 7.99 -4.03 -13.59
CA LEU A 27 8.69 -4.01 -14.87
C LEU A 27 10.19 -4.22 -14.71
N LEU A 28 10.80 -3.53 -13.74
CA LEU A 28 12.24 -3.64 -13.47
C LEU A 28 12.61 -5.01 -12.92
N GLY A 29 11.80 -5.56 -12.01
CA GLY A 29 12.01 -6.88 -11.45
C GLY A 29 11.86 -7.98 -12.49
N GLU A 30 10.82 -7.93 -13.32
CA GLU A 30 10.64 -8.88 -14.42
C GLU A 30 11.76 -8.78 -15.46
N HIS A 31 12.21 -7.55 -15.77
CA HIS A 31 13.37 -7.34 -16.65
C HIS A 31 14.64 -8.00 -16.08
N ARG A 32 14.93 -7.82 -14.79
CA ARG A 32 16.09 -8.44 -14.14
C ARG A 32 15.95 -9.95 -13.97
N ARG A 33 14.74 -10.44 -13.73
CA ARG A 33 14.44 -11.87 -13.66
C ARG A 33 14.71 -12.54 -15.01
N LYS A 34 14.28 -11.94 -16.11
CA LYS A 34 14.57 -12.41 -17.48
C LYS A 34 16.07 -12.40 -17.82
N GLN A 35 16.85 -11.52 -17.18
CA GLN A 35 18.32 -11.50 -17.28
C GLN A 35 19.02 -12.54 -16.39
N GLY A 36 18.28 -13.38 -15.65
CA GLY A 36 18.85 -14.35 -14.71
C GLY A 36 19.45 -13.72 -13.44
N ARG A 37 19.18 -12.43 -13.17
CA ARG A 37 19.72 -11.70 -12.01
C ARG A 37 18.89 -11.87 -10.74
N LEU A 38 17.69 -12.43 -10.88
CA LEU A 38 16.80 -12.79 -9.77
C LEU A 38 16.45 -14.27 -9.92
N PRO A 39 16.96 -15.15 -9.03
CA PRO A 39 16.66 -16.58 -9.05
C PRO A 39 15.28 -16.85 -8.41
N VAL A 40 14.24 -16.21 -8.95
CA VAL A 40 12.86 -16.33 -8.46
C VAL A 40 11.95 -16.68 -9.63
N SER A 41 10.90 -17.47 -9.38
CA SER A 41 9.87 -17.70 -10.39
C SER A 41 9.08 -16.41 -10.64
N ARG A 42 8.46 -16.29 -11.82
CA ARG A 42 7.61 -15.14 -12.13
C ARG A 42 6.47 -15.00 -11.11
N ASP A 43 5.85 -16.11 -10.75
CA ASP A 43 4.75 -16.14 -9.79
C ASP A 43 5.25 -15.79 -8.39
N GLY A 44 6.41 -16.31 -7.96
CA GLY A 44 7.02 -15.94 -6.68
C GLY A 44 7.39 -14.46 -6.59
N PHE A 45 7.79 -13.83 -7.71
CA PHE A 45 8.00 -12.38 -7.75
C PHE A 45 6.69 -11.59 -7.66
N ALA A 46 5.63 -12.07 -8.32
CA ALA A 46 4.31 -11.47 -8.24
C ALA A 46 3.75 -11.56 -6.82
N ASP A 47 3.88 -12.71 -6.18
CA ASP A 47 3.50 -12.93 -4.79
C ASP A 47 4.28 -12.01 -3.86
N LEU A 48 5.60 -11.89 -4.03
CA LEU A 48 6.43 -10.98 -3.24
C LEU A 48 5.94 -9.52 -3.34
N LEU A 49 5.67 -9.04 -4.56
CA LEU A 49 5.17 -7.68 -4.76
C LEU A 49 3.77 -7.49 -4.20
N PHE A 50 2.90 -8.48 -4.35
CA PHE A 50 1.54 -8.44 -3.83
C PHE A 50 1.52 -8.42 -2.30
N PHE A 51 2.26 -9.32 -1.65
CA PHE A 51 2.36 -9.37 -0.19
C PHE A 51 3.09 -8.14 0.37
N GLY A 52 4.12 -7.63 -0.32
CA GLY A 52 4.76 -6.37 0.06
C GLY A 52 3.80 -5.18 -0.03
N MET A 53 2.99 -5.09 -1.08
CA MET A 53 1.95 -4.06 -1.19
C MET A 53 0.90 -4.18 -0.07
N LEU A 54 0.46 -5.41 0.24
CA LEU A 54 -0.45 -5.66 1.35
C LEU A 54 0.19 -5.26 2.70
N GLY A 55 1.47 -5.57 2.91
CA GLY A 55 2.26 -5.19 4.08
C GLY A 55 2.27 -3.67 4.28
N VAL A 56 2.58 -2.91 3.24
CA VAL A 56 2.58 -1.44 3.28
C VAL A 56 1.20 -0.88 3.66
N ILE A 57 0.13 -1.40 3.07
CA ILE A 57 -1.23 -0.92 3.30
C ILE A 57 -1.71 -1.29 4.72
N LEU A 58 -1.56 -2.56 5.11
CA LEU A 58 -2.02 -3.06 6.41
C LEU A 58 -1.17 -2.49 7.54
N GLY A 59 0.16 -2.54 7.40
CA GLY A 59 1.10 -1.96 8.34
C GLY A 59 0.88 -0.46 8.47
N GLY A 60 0.66 0.26 7.36
CA GLY A 60 0.35 1.68 7.39
C GLY A 60 -0.93 1.99 8.16
N ARG A 61 -1.99 1.20 7.96
CA ARG A 61 -3.27 1.38 8.67
C ARG A 61 -3.16 1.04 10.15
N ILE A 62 -2.60 -0.12 10.49
CA ILE A 62 -2.41 -0.57 11.87
C ILE A 62 -1.49 0.39 12.61
N GLY A 63 -0.38 0.80 11.99
CA GLY A 63 0.52 1.80 12.56
C GLY A 63 -0.17 3.15 12.77
N TYR A 64 -1.08 3.57 11.88
CA TYR A 64 -1.87 4.78 12.12
C TYR A 64 -2.76 4.65 13.36
N ILE A 65 -3.49 3.54 13.46
CA ILE A 65 -4.37 3.25 14.59
C ILE A 65 -3.57 3.25 15.89
N VAL A 66 -2.47 2.49 15.94
CA VAL A 66 -1.69 2.29 17.18
C VAL A 66 -0.93 3.53 17.61
N PHE A 67 -0.25 4.21 16.68
CA PHE A 67 0.65 5.32 17.03
C PHE A 67 -0.04 6.69 17.10
N TYR A 68 -1.15 6.89 16.39
CA TYR A 68 -1.74 8.23 16.24
C TYR A 68 -3.15 8.37 16.80
N ASN A 69 -3.96 7.31 16.84
CA ASN A 69 -5.39 7.46 17.17
C ASN A 69 -5.98 6.32 18.01
N LEU A 70 -5.15 5.64 18.79
CA LEU A 70 -5.52 4.43 19.53
C LEU A 70 -6.74 4.64 20.46
N PRO A 71 -6.87 5.76 21.21
CA PRO A 71 -8.04 6.00 22.06
C PRO A 71 -9.36 6.09 21.29
N LEU A 72 -9.34 6.67 20.09
CA LEU A 72 -10.52 6.82 19.23
C LEU A 72 -11.02 5.44 18.75
N TYR A 73 -10.09 4.59 18.31
CA TYR A 73 -10.43 3.24 17.83
C TYR A 73 -10.80 2.28 18.96
N MET A 74 -10.33 2.50 20.19
CA MET A 74 -10.82 1.77 21.37
C MET A 74 -12.28 2.14 21.70
N ALA A 75 -12.66 3.42 21.56
CA ALA A 75 -14.02 3.87 21.79
C ALA A 75 -14.99 3.47 20.66
N HIS A 76 -14.50 3.39 19.42
CA HIS A 76 -15.29 3.05 18.23
C HIS A 76 -14.58 2.02 17.34
N PRO A 77 -14.53 0.74 17.75
CA PRO A 77 -13.76 -0.30 17.06
C PRO A 77 -14.17 -0.51 15.59
N LEU A 78 -15.45 -0.28 15.25
CA LEU A 78 -15.94 -0.40 13.87
C LEU A 78 -15.32 0.63 12.91
N GLN A 79 -14.76 1.75 13.40
CA GLN A 79 -14.10 2.75 12.55
C GLN A 79 -12.82 2.21 11.91
N MET A 80 -12.25 1.10 12.41
CA MET A 80 -11.06 0.50 11.80
C MET A 80 -11.28 0.09 10.34
N PHE A 81 -12.53 -0.24 9.98
CA PHE A 81 -12.93 -0.60 8.62
C PHE A 81 -13.21 0.60 7.70
N ALA A 82 -13.33 1.81 8.27
CA ALA A 82 -13.55 3.04 7.51
C ALA A 82 -12.23 3.52 6.87
N LEU A 83 -11.75 2.76 5.89
CA LEU A 83 -10.49 3.03 5.17
C LEU A 83 -10.55 4.33 4.35
N TRP A 84 -11.75 4.81 4.04
CA TRP A 84 -12.02 6.04 3.29
C TRP A 84 -11.81 7.32 4.10
N ASP A 85 -11.79 7.26 5.44
CA ASP A 85 -11.53 8.42 6.29
C ASP A 85 -10.06 8.89 6.23
N GLY A 86 -9.21 8.17 5.48
CA GLY A 86 -7.78 8.42 5.41
C GLY A 86 -7.06 8.03 6.70
N GLY A 87 -5.78 8.37 6.80
CA GLY A 87 -4.92 7.98 7.93
C GLY A 87 -4.14 6.69 7.65
N MET A 88 -2.94 6.87 7.10
CA MET A 88 -1.90 5.84 7.04
C MET A 88 -0.63 6.36 7.69
N SER A 89 0.05 5.50 8.44
CA SER A 89 1.35 5.76 9.03
C SER A 89 2.44 5.33 8.04
N PHE A 90 3.37 6.24 7.73
CA PHE A 90 4.55 5.89 6.95
C PHE A 90 5.39 4.82 7.66
N HIS A 91 5.63 4.97 8.96
CA HIS A 91 6.41 4.02 9.76
C HIS A 91 5.75 2.64 9.81
N GLY A 92 4.42 2.62 9.93
CA GLY A 92 3.65 1.38 9.87
C GLY A 92 3.79 0.69 8.53
N GLY A 93 3.74 1.44 7.42
CA GLY A 93 3.90 0.89 6.08
C GLY A 93 5.33 0.47 5.76
N LEU A 94 6.34 1.05 6.41
CA LEU A 94 7.74 0.62 6.25
C LEU A 94 8.05 -0.66 7.02
N LEU A 95 7.40 -0.87 8.18
CA LEU A 95 7.57 -2.07 9.00
C LEU A 95 6.81 -3.28 8.46
N GLY A 96 5.70 -3.04 7.75
CA GLY A 96 4.89 -4.09 7.12
C GLY A 96 5.47 -4.57 5.81
#